data_AF-A0A3F2RJ97-F1
#
_entry.id   AF-A0A3F2RJ97-F1
#
_cell.length_a   1.000
_cell.length_b   1.000
_cell.length_c   1.000
_cell.angle_alpha   90.00
_cell.angle_beta   90.00
_cell.angle_gamma   90.00
#
_symmetry.space_group_name_H-M   'P 1'
#
loop_
_entity.id
_entity.type
_entity.pdbx_description
1 polymer ?
#
loop_
_entity_poly.entity_id
_entity_poly.type
_entity_poly.pdbx_seq_one_letter_code
_entity_poly.pdbx_strand_id
1 'polypeptide(L)'
;SNDAMQDGNSARELLRASATDADAVRQYLQSIDTDELNGLLDGIAPRDVKGKNQCKNKSEFLVQDDWLPLVHLLVQCESTRLLAASRIVQVLRRGAPSELESMQLLAEINLGYACALDELQESRCQPKVQHAVRRRKLLEEIDTVLEIVFSFLSEVVEEAKSVNAKVLPQLLGLVPYFLGMLSELCGSNGDNRASSENLAKLLELPWKCQTVPSLLDVLVDDASLMPRESWQQLQETVARMVMSSPEMASETMNPIIRTCILVANVTGNHKWVGIARYLLRQLPLHLRQEAEFNFQMSNSVEEGNADVSSKSSVALLLLQAIFQTVRDAPYSTIY
;
A
#
# COMPACT_ATOMS: atom_id res chain seq x y z
N SER A 1 18.97 -2.15 36.98
CA SER A 1 17.95 -3.03 36.38
C SER A 1 16.60 -2.64 36.94
N ASN A 2 15.95 -1.61 36.39
CA ASN A 2 14.57 -1.25 36.75
C ASN A 2 13.85 -0.35 35.72
N ASP A 3 14.39 -0.14 34.51
CA ASP A 3 13.79 0.77 33.53
C ASP A 3 12.65 0.16 32.70
N ALA A 4 12.44 -1.16 32.71
CA ALA A 4 11.42 -1.80 31.89
C ALA A 4 10.00 -1.80 32.51
N MET A 5 9.80 -1.16 33.68
CA MET A 5 8.55 -1.24 34.45
C MET A 5 7.77 0.08 34.52
N GLN A 6 8.29 1.19 33.97
CA GLN A 6 7.61 2.49 33.95
C GLN A 6 6.83 2.77 32.65
N ASP A 7 7.33 2.34 31.49
CA ASP A 7 6.77 2.78 30.20
C ASP A 7 5.37 2.21 29.90
N GLY A 8 5.10 0.95 30.28
CA GLY A 8 3.81 0.30 30.06
C GLY A 8 2.65 0.85 30.91
N ASN A 9 2.94 1.64 31.95
CA ASN A 9 1.92 2.24 32.81
C ASN A 9 1.44 3.58 32.23
N SER A 10 2.33 4.33 31.57
CA SER A 10 2.03 5.63 30.95
C SER A 10 1.02 5.52 29.80
N ALA A 11 1.22 4.58 28.87
CA ALA A 11 0.30 4.37 27.74
C ALA A 11 -1.13 4.01 28.19
N ARG A 12 -1.26 3.15 29.21
CA ARG A 12 -2.57 2.75 29.78
C ARG A 12 -3.26 3.90 30.50
N GLU A 13 -2.50 4.71 31.23
CA GLU A 13 -3.02 5.90 31.90
C GLU A 13 -3.51 6.93 30.87
N LEU A 14 -2.76 7.13 29.78
CA LEU A 14 -3.14 8.00 28.68
C LEU A 14 -4.44 7.54 28.00
N LEU A 15 -4.60 6.23 27.75
CA LEU A 15 -5.81 5.67 27.15
C LEU A 15 -7.02 5.69 28.08
N ARG A 16 -6.83 5.51 29.39
CA ARG A 16 -7.91 5.74 30.35
C ARG A 16 -8.30 7.21 30.39
N ALA A 17 -7.32 8.10 30.35
CA ALA A 17 -7.55 9.54 30.34
C ALA A 17 -8.29 9.98 29.08
N SER A 18 -8.02 9.39 27.92
CA SER A 18 -8.69 9.75 26.66
C SER A 18 -10.17 9.38 26.68
N ALA A 19 -10.56 8.33 27.42
CA ALA A 19 -11.97 7.98 27.62
C ALA A 19 -12.71 8.95 28.55
N THR A 20 -12.00 9.69 29.40
CA THR A 20 -12.58 10.62 30.37
C THR A 20 -12.50 12.08 29.95
N ASP A 21 -11.41 12.49 29.31
CA ASP A 21 -11.11 13.87 28.90
C ASP A 21 -10.18 13.87 27.67
N ALA A 22 -10.79 13.73 26.50
CA ALA A 22 -10.07 13.71 25.23
C ALA A 22 -9.36 15.04 24.92
N ASP A 23 -9.89 16.17 25.39
CA ASP A 23 -9.29 17.48 25.14
C ASP A 23 -8.03 17.70 25.98
N ALA A 24 -8.03 17.26 27.25
CA ALA A 24 -6.83 17.28 28.08
C ALA A 24 -5.72 16.39 27.49
N VAL A 25 -6.07 15.20 26.98
CA VAL A 25 -5.11 14.30 26.33
C VAL A 25 -4.56 14.91 25.04
N ARG A 26 -5.42 15.54 24.23
CA ARG A 26 -4.98 16.27 23.03
C ARG A 26 -4.00 17.40 23.38
N GLN A 27 -4.28 18.18 24.42
CA GLN A 27 -3.37 19.24 24.88
C GLN A 27 -2.04 18.68 25.39
N TYR A 28 -2.07 17.58 26.14
CA TYR A 28 -0.86 16.89 26.59
C TYR A 28 -0.01 16.45 25.39
N LEU A 29 -0.61 15.76 24.41
CA LEU A 29 0.10 15.31 23.20
C LEU A 29 0.64 16.45 22.36
N GLN A 30 0.00 17.62 22.36
CA GLN A 30 0.54 18.82 21.70
C GLN A 30 1.79 19.37 22.40
N SER A 31 1.94 19.11 23.69
CA SER A 31 3.07 19.56 24.51
C SER A 31 4.12 18.48 24.83
N ILE A 32 3.87 17.24 24.42
CA ILE A 32 4.74 16.09 24.71
C ILE A 32 6.13 16.31 24.12
N ASP A 33 7.16 15.96 24.87
CA ASP A 33 8.52 15.96 24.34
C ASP A 33 8.82 14.71 23.52
N THR A 34 9.91 14.75 22.75
CA THR A 34 10.30 13.64 21.87
C THR A 34 10.72 12.40 22.63
N ASP A 35 11.26 12.51 23.84
CA ASP A 35 11.77 11.37 24.61
C ASP A 35 10.61 10.59 25.24
N GLU A 36 9.64 11.30 25.79
CA GLU A 36 8.38 10.77 26.32
C GLU A 36 7.54 10.14 25.21
N LEU A 37 7.44 10.78 24.04
CA LEU A 37 6.77 10.20 22.88
C LEU A 37 7.49 8.95 22.36
N ASN A 38 8.82 8.93 22.36
CA ASN A 38 9.58 7.72 22.03
C ASN A 38 9.31 6.60 23.04
N GLY A 39 9.22 6.91 24.34
CA GLY A 39 8.85 5.95 25.39
C GLY A 39 7.46 5.34 25.17
N LEU A 40 6.46 6.14 24.77
CA LEU A 40 5.13 5.63 24.40
C LEU A 40 5.18 4.69 23.19
N LEU A 41 6.01 5.04 22.20
CA LEU A 41 6.17 4.29 20.96
C LEU A 41 7.06 3.04 21.10
N ASP A 42 7.88 2.95 22.15
CA ASP A 42 8.72 1.77 22.42
C ASP A 42 7.90 0.53 22.80
N GLY A 43 6.65 0.72 23.26
CA GLY A 43 5.67 -0.37 23.41
C GLY A 43 5.28 -1.05 22.09
N ILE A 44 5.54 -0.42 20.94
CA ILE A 44 5.28 -0.94 19.59
C ILE A 44 6.52 -1.68 19.04
N ALA A 45 7.66 -1.66 19.75
CA ALA A 45 8.90 -2.22 19.25
C ALA A 45 8.97 -3.77 19.34
N PRO A 46 9.59 -4.45 18.36
CA PRO A 46 10.05 -5.82 18.54
C PRO A 46 11.13 -5.87 19.62
N ARG A 47 10.92 -6.68 20.65
CA ARG A 47 11.98 -6.97 21.61
C ARG A 47 13.10 -7.72 20.89
N ASP A 48 14.28 -7.09 20.82
CA ASP A 48 15.53 -7.77 20.49
C ASP A 48 15.74 -8.90 21.51
N VAL A 49 15.73 -10.16 21.04
CA VAL A 49 16.11 -11.31 21.87
C VAL A 49 17.63 -11.30 22.04
N LYS A 50 18.14 -10.38 22.87
CA LYS A 50 19.48 -10.47 23.46
C LYS A 50 19.34 -10.95 24.90
N GLY A 51 19.30 -12.27 25.05
CA GLY A 51 19.37 -12.93 26.35
C GLY A 51 19.54 -14.42 26.18
N LYS A 52 20.76 -14.91 26.40
CA LYS A 52 21.06 -16.34 26.56
C LYS A 52 20.13 -16.92 27.63
N ASN A 53 19.13 -17.69 27.24
CA ASN A 53 18.75 -18.97 27.87
C ASN A 53 17.58 -19.61 27.13
N GLN A 54 17.69 -20.93 27.01
CA GLN A 54 16.76 -21.83 26.33
C GLN A 54 15.32 -21.69 26.85
N CYS A 55 14.39 -21.41 25.94
CA CYS A 55 13.15 -22.19 25.82
C CYS A 55 12.55 -22.00 24.43
N LYS A 56 12.30 -23.13 23.76
CA LYS A 56 11.48 -23.20 22.54
C LYS A 56 10.05 -22.83 22.91
N ASN A 57 9.69 -21.56 22.82
CA ASN A 57 8.32 -21.12 22.65
C ASN A 57 8.31 -20.08 21.55
N LYS A 58 7.24 -20.11 20.75
CA LYS A 58 6.98 -19.20 19.64
C LYS A 58 7.28 -17.75 20.06
N SER A 59 7.73 -16.94 19.12
CA SER A 59 7.84 -15.49 19.25
C SER A 59 6.50 -14.88 19.68
N GLU A 60 6.21 -14.91 20.98
CA GLU A 60 5.09 -14.20 21.57
C GLU A 60 5.51 -12.75 21.67
N PHE A 61 5.21 -12.00 20.62
CA PHE A 61 4.76 -10.64 20.81
C PHE A 61 3.59 -10.71 21.79
N LEU A 62 3.82 -10.34 23.04
CA LEU A 62 2.74 -9.92 23.92
C LEU A 62 2.38 -8.52 23.42
N VAL A 63 1.61 -8.49 22.34
CA VAL A 63 0.82 -7.33 21.94
C VAL A 63 0.12 -6.87 23.22
N GLN A 64 0.56 -5.76 23.82
CA GLN A 64 -0.22 -5.17 24.90
C GLN A 64 -1.55 -4.79 24.26
N ASP A 65 -2.69 -5.33 24.71
CA ASP A 65 -4.03 -5.12 24.12
C ASP A 65 -4.36 -3.65 23.78
N ASP A 66 -3.63 -2.72 24.39
CA ASP A 66 -3.78 -1.27 24.35
C ASP A 66 -2.99 -0.56 23.22
N TRP A 67 -2.14 -1.27 22.46
CA TRP A 67 -1.23 -0.66 21.48
C TRP A 67 -1.94 -0.03 20.27
N LEU A 68 -2.97 -0.67 19.72
CA LEU A 68 -3.70 -0.16 18.55
C LEU A 68 -4.51 1.10 18.91
N PRO A 69 -5.24 1.14 20.05
CA PRO A 69 -5.80 2.39 20.57
C PRO A 69 -4.76 3.49 20.79
N LEU A 70 -3.57 3.16 21.28
CA LEU A 70 -2.50 4.14 21.45
C LEU A 70 -2.04 4.70 20.10
N VAL A 71 -1.79 3.84 19.12
CA VAL A 71 -1.45 4.23 17.75
C VAL A 71 -2.52 5.14 17.17
N HIS A 72 -3.78 4.75 17.26
CA HIS A 72 -4.92 5.54 16.78
C HIS A 72 -4.88 6.97 17.33
N LEU A 73 -4.69 7.09 18.65
CA LEU A 73 -4.61 8.37 19.35
C LEU A 73 -3.38 9.20 18.95
N LEU A 74 -2.24 8.56 18.75
CA LEU A 74 -1.00 9.23 18.34
C LEU A 74 -1.01 9.68 16.87
N VAL A 75 -1.61 8.93 15.95
CA VAL A 75 -1.67 9.31 14.54
C VAL A 75 -2.70 10.44 14.31
N GLN A 76 -3.72 10.55 15.17
CA GLN A 76 -4.70 11.65 15.11
C GLN A 76 -4.17 13.01 15.58
N CYS A 77 -3.05 13.05 16.33
CA CYS A 77 -2.53 14.30 16.87
C CYS A 77 -1.44 14.92 15.98
N GLU A 78 -1.59 16.20 15.62
CA GLU A 78 -0.69 16.95 14.71
C GLU A 78 0.80 16.97 15.16
N SER A 79 1.06 16.87 16.47
CA SER A 79 2.41 16.87 17.04
C SER A 79 3.09 15.50 16.98
N THR A 80 2.32 14.41 16.98
CA THR A 80 2.82 13.04 17.15
C THR A 80 2.67 12.19 15.89
N ARG A 81 1.78 12.59 14.97
CA ARG A 81 1.38 11.82 13.78
C ARG A 81 2.55 11.32 12.94
N LEU A 82 3.45 12.21 12.55
CA LEU A 82 4.59 11.85 11.70
C LEU A 82 5.50 10.84 12.40
N LEU A 83 5.80 11.02 13.69
CA LEU A 83 6.69 10.12 14.42
C LEU A 83 6.03 8.75 14.64
N ALA A 84 4.73 8.73 14.93
CA ALA A 84 3.95 7.50 15.04
C ALA A 84 3.94 6.74 13.70
N ALA A 85 3.59 7.40 12.60
CA ALA A 85 3.61 6.80 11.26
C ALA A 85 5.01 6.25 10.90
N SER A 86 6.06 7.03 11.18
CA SER A 86 7.45 6.62 10.96
C SER A 86 7.82 5.37 11.76
N ARG A 87 7.44 5.31 13.04
CA ARG A 87 7.72 4.16 13.91
C ARG A 87 6.97 2.92 13.45
N ILE A 88 5.72 3.06 13.03
CA ILE A 88 4.91 1.96 12.49
C ILE A 88 5.62 1.33 11.28
N VAL A 89 6.05 2.14 10.30
CA VAL A 89 6.75 1.64 9.12
C VAL A 89 8.08 0.97 9.49
N GLN A 90 8.80 1.50 10.49
CA GLN A 90 10.03 0.87 11.00
C GLN A 90 9.78 -0.48 11.68
N VAL A 91 8.69 -0.62 12.44
CA VAL A 91 8.31 -1.88 13.10
C VAL A 91 7.97 -2.93 12.05
N LEU A 92 7.24 -2.55 11.00
CA LEU A 92 6.95 -3.41 9.86
C LEU A 92 8.22 -3.87 9.14
N ARG A 93 9.16 -2.95 8.92
CA ARG A 93 10.45 -3.22 8.27
C ARG A 93 11.31 -4.24 9.02
N ARG A 94 11.16 -4.33 10.35
CA ARG A 94 11.86 -5.32 11.18
C ARG A 94 11.21 -6.72 11.16
N GLY A 95 10.11 -6.92 10.42
CA GLY A 95 9.43 -8.21 10.27
C GLY A 95 8.71 -8.67 11.54
N ALA A 96 8.24 -7.72 12.34
CA ALA A 96 7.76 -7.93 13.70
C ALA A 96 6.27 -8.29 13.83
N PRO A 97 5.33 -7.52 13.25
CA PRO A 97 3.90 -7.84 13.32
C PRO A 97 3.48 -8.92 12.32
N SER A 98 2.38 -9.61 12.62
CA SER A 98 1.66 -10.48 11.67
C SER A 98 1.08 -9.67 10.50
N GLU A 99 0.62 -10.36 9.46
CA GLU A 99 0.00 -9.71 8.29
C GLU A 99 -1.25 -8.90 8.67
N LEU A 100 -2.08 -9.43 9.58
CA LEU A 100 -3.28 -8.75 10.06
C LEU A 100 -2.93 -7.48 10.84
N GLU A 101 -1.98 -7.58 11.76
CA GLU A 101 -1.51 -6.43 12.55
C GLU A 101 -0.84 -5.38 11.66
N SER A 102 -0.12 -5.83 10.62
CA SER A 102 0.48 -4.95 9.63
C SER A 102 -0.57 -4.15 8.89
N MET A 103 -1.65 -4.82 8.47
CA MET A 103 -2.78 -4.18 7.82
C MET A 103 -3.49 -3.18 8.73
N GLN A 104 -3.74 -3.55 10.00
CA GLN A 104 -4.36 -2.66 10.99
C GLN A 104 -3.50 -1.41 11.24
N LEU A 105 -2.19 -1.58 11.39
CA LEU A 105 -1.23 -0.49 11.57
C LEU A 105 -1.21 0.50 10.42
N LEU A 106 -1.13 -0.02 9.20
CA LEU A 106 -1.10 0.81 7.99
C LEU A 106 -2.45 1.51 7.77
N ALA A 107 -3.56 0.87 8.17
CA ALA A 107 -4.87 1.50 8.16
C ALA A 107 -4.95 2.69 9.13
N GLU A 108 -4.36 2.61 10.33
CA GLU A 108 -4.31 3.74 11.27
C GLU A 108 -3.52 4.93 10.71
N ILE A 109 -2.44 4.68 9.94
CA ILE A 109 -1.74 5.74 9.21
C ILE A 109 -2.72 6.44 8.25
N ASN A 110 -3.41 5.68 7.40
CA ASN A 110 -4.37 6.25 6.45
C ASN A 110 -5.45 7.08 7.16
N LEU A 111 -6.05 6.54 8.23
CA LEU A 111 -7.09 7.20 9.01
C LEU A 111 -6.61 8.52 9.62
N GLY A 112 -5.43 8.54 10.25
CA GLY A 112 -4.96 9.77 10.88
C GLY A 112 -4.58 10.86 9.88
N TYR A 113 -4.12 10.52 8.68
CA TYR A 113 -3.92 11.50 7.60
C TYR A 113 -5.23 11.92 6.91
N ALA A 114 -6.23 11.03 6.81
CA ALA A 114 -7.59 11.40 6.39
C ALA A 114 -8.19 12.45 7.33
N CYS A 115 -8.17 12.17 8.65
CA CYS A 115 -8.67 13.10 9.65
C CYS A 115 -7.93 14.44 9.59
N ALA A 116 -6.60 14.43 9.38
CA ALA A 116 -5.82 15.65 9.22
C ALA A 116 -6.25 16.49 8.01
N LEU A 117 -6.57 15.82 6.89
CA LEU A 117 -7.07 16.45 5.68
C LEU A 117 -8.47 17.02 5.91
N ASP A 118 -9.38 16.26 6.53
CA ASP A 118 -10.74 16.70 6.86
C ASP A 118 -10.72 17.93 7.78
N GLU A 119 -9.94 17.90 8.87
CA GLU A 119 -9.77 19.03 9.79
C GLU A 119 -9.24 20.29 9.08
N LEU A 120 -8.32 20.11 8.12
CA LEU A 120 -7.82 21.20 7.29
C LEU A 120 -8.91 21.77 6.37
N GLN A 121 -9.74 20.90 5.77
CA GLN A 121 -10.84 21.29 4.90
C GLN A 121 -11.98 22.00 5.66
N GLU A 122 -12.31 21.56 6.87
CA GLU A 122 -13.27 22.24 7.76
C GLU A 122 -12.73 23.60 8.23
N SER A 123 -11.41 23.70 8.41
CA SER A 123 -10.73 24.93 8.82
C SER A 123 -10.57 25.96 7.69
N ARG A 124 -11.21 25.80 6.52
CA ARG A 124 -11.17 26.78 5.41
C ARG A 124 -11.66 28.18 5.78
N CYS A 125 -12.44 28.30 6.86
CA CYS A 125 -12.91 29.57 7.40
C CYS A 125 -11.87 30.32 8.26
N GLN A 126 -10.73 29.68 8.60
CA GLN A 126 -9.64 30.31 9.34
C GLN A 126 -8.90 31.37 8.52
N PRO A 127 -8.10 32.26 9.15
CA PRO A 127 -7.25 33.19 8.44
C PRO A 127 -6.39 32.49 7.39
N LYS A 128 -6.36 33.01 6.16
CA LYS A 128 -5.65 32.40 5.00
C LYS A 128 -4.20 32.00 5.31
N VAL A 129 -3.52 32.76 6.17
CA VAL A 129 -2.13 32.49 6.57
C VAL A 129 -2.03 31.23 7.42
N GLN A 130 -2.89 31.06 8.43
CA GLN A 130 -2.87 29.89 9.31
C GLN A 130 -3.23 28.61 8.55
N HIS A 131 -4.25 28.68 7.70
CA HIS A 131 -4.62 27.57 6.82
C HIS A 131 -3.46 27.20 5.87
N ALA A 132 -2.76 28.18 5.29
CA ALA A 132 -1.61 27.93 4.42
C ALA A 132 -0.44 27.27 5.17
N VAL A 133 -0.17 27.67 6.42
CA VAL A 133 0.87 27.07 7.26
C VAL A 133 0.53 25.62 7.58
N ARG A 134 -0.70 25.33 8.04
CA ARG A 134 -1.15 23.95 8.33
C ARG A 134 -1.12 23.06 7.09
N ARG A 135 -1.60 23.57 5.95
CA ARG A 135 -1.54 22.87 4.66
C ARG A 135 -0.10 22.52 4.27
N ARG A 136 0.84 23.46 4.42
CA ARG A 136 2.25 23.22 4.13
C ARG A 136 2.85 22.17 5.06
N LYS A 137 2.57 22.25 6.36
CA LYS A 137 3.04 21.27 7.34
C LYS A 137 2.55 19.86 7.01
N LEU A 138 1.26 19.72 6.67
CA LEU A 138 0.69 18.42 6.27
C LEU A 138 1.34 17.87 4.99
N LEU A 139 1.62 18.73 4.00
CA LEU A 139 2.36 18.33 2.80
C LEU A 139 3.77 17.81 3.14
N GLU A 140 4.51 18.52 3.99
CA GLU A 140 5.86 18.12 4.43
C GLU A 140 5.85 16.79 5.19
N GLU A 141 4.82 16.55 6.03
CA GLU A 141 4.62 15.27 6.72
C GLU A 141 4.35 14.13 5.72
N ILE A 142 3.46 14.33 4.75
CA ILE A 142 3.13 13.33 3.72
C ILE A 142 4.36 13.00 2.88
N ASP A 143 5.12 13.99 2.44
CA ASP A 143 6.35 13.78 1.69
C ASP A 143 7.34 12.94 2.50
N THR A 144 7.51 13.24 3.79
CA THR A 144 8.39 12.47 4.68
C THR A 144 7.91 11.02 4.84
N VAL A 145 6.61 10.79 5.01
CA VAL A 145 6.06 9.42 5.10
C VAL A 145 6.28 8.66 3.81
N LEU A 146 6.03 9.29 2.66
CA LEU A 146 6.29 8.68 1.34
C LEU A 146 7.76 8.32 1.17
N GLU A 147 8.71 9.17 1.59
CA GLU A 147 10.13 8.83 1.55
C GLU A 147 10.47 7.59 2.39
N ILE A 148 9.91 7.47 3.59
CA ILE A 148 10.09 6.29 4.45
C ILE A 148 9.48 5.04 3.80
N VAL A 149 8.28 5.17 3.23
CA VAL A 149 7.59 4.09 2.52
C VAL A 149 8.36 3.64 1.28
N PHE A 150 8.84 4.56 0.45
CA PHE A 150 9.66 4.24 -0.73
C PHE A 150 10.99 3.57 -0.35
N SER A 151 11.63 4.04 0.72
CA SER A 151 12.83 3.37 1.26
C SER A 151 12.54 1.92 1.62
N PHE A 152 11.41 1.64 2.27
CA PHE A 152 11.04 0.27 2.63
C PHE A 152 10.60 -0.55 1.42
N LEU A 153 9.82 0.01 0.50
CA LEU A 153 9.41 -0.65 -0.74
C LEU A 153 10.61 -1.09 -1.58
N SER A 154 11.64 -0.25 -1.67
CA SER A 154 12.88 -0.58 -2.39
C SER A 154 13.50 -1.87 -1.87
N GLU A 155 13.60 -2.02 -0.54
CA GLU A 155 14.13 -3.25 0.07
C GLU A 155 13.23 -4.46 -0.20
N VAL A 156 11.92 -4.31 -0.07
CA VAL A 156 10.97 -5.42 -0.25
C VAL A 156 10.95 -5.91 -1.71
N VAL A 157 11.02 -4.99 -2.67
CA VAL A 157 11.04 -5.31 -4.11
C VAL A 157 12.36 -5.97 -4.51
N GLU A 158 13.49 -5.50 -3.97
CA GLU A 158 14.79 -6.14 -4.19
C GLU A 158 14.87 -7.53 -3.54
N GLU A 159 14.38 -7.68 -2.32
CA GLU A 159 14.41 -8.92 -1.54
C GLU A 159 13.09 -9.70 -1.61
N ALA A 160 12.49 -9.85 -2.79
CA ALA A 160 11.16 -10.46 -3.01
C ALA A 160 10.91 -11.88 -2.42
N LYS A 161 11.92 -12.52 -1.82
CA LYS A 161 11.81 -13.81 -1.08
C LYS A 161 11.89 -13.66 0.44
N SER A 162 11.98 -12.43 0.96
CA SER A 162 12.09 -12.13 2.38
C SER A 162 10.74 -12.25 3.10
N VAL A 163 10.78 -12.31 4.43
CA VAL A 163 9.59 -12.26 5.30
C VAL A 163 8.73 -11.02 5.02
N ASN A 164 9.37 -9.94 4.56
CA ASN A 164 8.74 -8.65 4.30
C ASN A 164 7.91 -8.63 2.99
N ALA A 165 8.07 -9.62 2.11
CA ALA A 165 7.28 -9.72 0.87
C ALA A 165 5.77 -9.82 1.13
N LYS A 166 5.36 -10.31 2.31
CA LYS A 166 3.95 -10.40 2.71
C LYS A 166 3.29 -9.05 2.97
N VAL A 167 4.07 -8.03 3.34
CA VAL A 167 3.59 -6.68 3.67
C VAL A 167 3.57 -5.79 2.42
N LEU A 168 4.11 -6.27 1.29
CA LEU A 168 4.20 -5.51 0.05
C LEU A 168 2.85 -4.93 -0.41
N PRO A 169 1.73 -5.69 -0.47
CA PRO A 169 0.46 -5.13 -0.90
C PRO A 169 -0.03 -3.99 0.01
N GLN A 170 0.09 -4.15 1.32
CA GLN A 170 -0.38 -3.16 2.29
C GLN A 170 0.51 -1.90 2.25
N LEU A 171 1.83 -2.07 2.11
CA LEU A 171 2.76 -0.95 1.97
C LEU A 171 2.52 -0.18 0.67
N LEU A 172 2.25 -0.90 -0.43
CA LEU A 172 1.89 -0.28 -1.71
C LEU A 172 0.57 0.47 -1.62
N GLY A 173 -0.42 -0.02 -0.87
CA GLY A 173 -1.71 0.64 -0.68
C GLY A 173 -1.61 2.05 -0.09
N LEU A 174 -0.55 2.36 0.67
CA LEU A 174 -0.30 3.73 1.15
C LEU A 174 0.02 4.70 0.01
N VAL A 175 0.71 4.25 -1.05
CA VAL A 175 1.27 5.14 -2.06
C VAL A 175 0.17 5.86 -2.86
N PRO A 176 -0.80 5.18 -3.51
CA PRO A 176 -1.88 5.88 -4.22
C PRO A 176 -2.67 6.81 -3.32
N TYR A 177 -2.92 6.39 -2.08
CA TYR A 177 -3.64 7.18 -1.10
C TYR A 177 -2.95 8.52 -0.82
N PHE A 178 -1.65 8.49 -0.51
CA PHE A 178 -0.86 9.70 -0.30
C PHE A 178 -0.70 10.54 -1.58
N LEU A 179 -0.58 9.92 -2.76
CA LEU A 179 -0.55 10.65 -4.04
C LEU A 179 -1.87 11.38 -4.33
N GLY A 180 -3.00 10.78 -3.98
CA GLY A 180 -4.32 11.41 -4.06
C GLY A 180 -4.39 12.64 -3.15
N MET A 181 -3.99 12.49 -1.88
CA MET A 181 -3.94 13.60 -0.92
C MET A 181 -2.99 14.72 -1.36
N LEU A 182 -1.80 14.39 -1.88
CA LEU A 182 -0.88 15.40 -2.43
C LEU A 182 -1.54 16.20 -3.56
N SER A 183 -2.28 15.53 -4.44
CA SER A 183 -2.96 16.17 -5.56
C SER A 183 -4.07 17.13 -5.08
N GLU A 184 -4.84 16.71 -4.08
CA GLU A 184 -5.84 17.57 -3.43
C GLU A 184 -5.20 18.76 -2.71
N LEU A 185 -4.11 18.51 -1.99
CA LEU A 185 -3.36 19.50 -1.22
C LEU A 185 -2.49 20.41 -2.08
N CYS A 186 -2.18 20.11 -3.34
CA CYS A 186 -1.52 21.04 -4.27
C CYS A 186 -2.54 21.93 -5.00
N GLY A 187 -3.77 21.44 -5.19
CA GLY A 187 -4.89 22.18 -5.78
C GLY A 187 -4.74 22.43 -7.29
N SER A 188 -5.77 23.01 -7.89
CA SER A 188 -5.90 23.22 -9.36
C SER A 188 -4.84 24.13 -10.01
N ASN A 189 -3.93 24.76 -9.25
CA ASN A 189 -2.98 25.76 -9.76
C ASN A 189 -1.61 25.18 -10.17
N GLY A 190 -1.52 23.86 -10.40
CA GLY A 190 -0.60 23.34 -11.42
C GLY A 190 0.70 22.69 -10.95
N ASP A 191 1.01 22.66 -9.65
CA ASP A 191 2.18 21.91 -9.16
C ASP A 191 1.80 20.49 -8.74
N ASN A 192 1.28 19.70 -9.70
CA ASN A 192 1.23 18.24 -9.60
C ASN A 192 2.62 17.59 -9.69
N ARG A 193 3.67 18.41 -9.60
CA ARG A 193 5.07 18.00 -9.68
C ARG A 193 5.42 17.02 -8.56
N ALA A 194 4.98 17.27 -7.33
CA ALA A 194 5.25 16.37 -6.20
C ALA A 194 4.61 14.98 -6.43
N SER A 195 3.32 14.92 -6.80
CA SER A 195 2.65 13.66 -7.13
C SER A 195 3.32 12.95 -8.32
N SER A 196 3.70 13.70 -9.35
CA SER A 196 4.39 13.15 -10.53
C SER A 196 5.79 12.63 -10.22
N GLU A 197 6.56 13.32 -9.37
CA GLU A 197 7.91 12.90 -8.97
C GLU A 197 7.84 11.63 -8.11
N ASN A 198 6.91 11.57 -7.16
CA ASN A 198 6.70 10.37 -6.35
C ASN A 198 6.17 9.19 -7.19
N LEU A 199 5.32 9.46 -8.19
CA LEU A 199 4.91 8.42 -9.12
C LEU A 199 6.08 7.92 -9.99
N ALA A 200 6.95 8.81 -10.47
CA ALA A 200 8.15 8.41 -11.18
C ALA A 200 9.04 7.51 -10.32
N LYS A 201 9.28 7.88 -9.05
CA LYS A 201 10.02 7.04 -8.09
C LYS A 201 9.40 5.64 -7.97
N LEU A 202 8.07 5.53 -7.88
CA LEU A 202 7.37 4.25 -7.81
C LEU A 202 7.64 3.38 -9.05
N LEU A 203 7.59 3.97 -10.25
CA LEU A 203 7.80 3.27 -11.51
C LEU A 203 9.27 2.90 -11.77
N GLU A 204 10.21 3.63 -11.16
CA GLU A 204 11.65 3.37 -11.25
C GLU A 204 12.16 2.26 -10.33
N LEU A 205 11.33 1.79 -9.38
CA LEU A 205 11.70 0.66 -8.52
C LEU A 205 12.00 -0.61 -9.35
N PRO A 206 12.90 -1.50 -8.87
CA PRO A 206 13.35 -2.66 -9.63
C PRO A 206 12.32 -3.81 -9.60
N TRP A 207 11.13 -3.56 -10.15
CA TRP A 207 10.01 -4.50 -10.20
C TRP A 207 10.40 -5.82 -10.86
N LYS A 208 9.82 -6.92 -10.33
CA LYS A 208 10.04 -8.29 -10.80
C LYS A 208 8.70 -8.94 -11.14
N CYS A 209 8.74 -10.03 -11.89
CA CYS A 209 7.53 -10.79 -12.24
C CYS A 209 6.72 -11.20 -11.01
N GLN A 210 7.37 -11.40 -9.86
CA GLN A 210 6.70 -11.76 -8.60
C GLN A 210 6.03 -10.58 -7.89
N THR A 211 6.54 -9.35 -8.05
CA THR A 211 6.09 -8.17 -7.28
C THR A 211 5.24 -7.22 -8.11
N VAL A 212 5.38 -7.23 -9.44
CA VAL A 212 4.64 -6.35 -10.33
C VAL A 212 3.12 -6.55 -10.30
N PRO A 213 2.54 -7.76 -10.06
CA PRO A 213 1.10 -7.88 -9.91
C PRO A 213 0.55 -7.02 -8.77
N SER A 214 1.23 -6.96 -7.62
CA SER A 214 0.81 -6.13 -6.47
C SER A 214 0.82 -4.63 -6.81
N LEU A 215 1.79 -4.17 -7.61
CA LEU A 215 1.78 -2.81 -8.13
C LEU A 215 0.57 -2.56 -9.03
N LEU A 216 0.31 -3.47 -9.97
CA LEU A 216 -0.78 -3.31 -10.93
C LEU A 216 -2.16 -3.34 -10.27
N ASP A 217 -2.38 -4.24 -9.30
CA ASP A 217 -3.64 -4.30 -8.53
C ASP A 217 -3.91 -2.94 -7.86
N VAL A 218 -2.93 -2.40 -7.15
CA VAL A 218 -3.07 -1.15 -6.40
C VAL A 218 -3.28 0.06 -7.32
N LEU A 219 -2.67 0.09 -8.51
CA LEU A 219 -2.87 1.19 -9.47
C LEU A 219 -4.19 1.08 -10.26
N VAL A 220 -4.80 -0.11 -10.33
CA VAL A 220 -6.11 -0.30 -10.99
C VAL A 220 -7.24 0.32 -10.17
N ASP A 221 -7.12 0.26 -8.83
CA ASP A 221 -8.14 0.78 -7.91
C ASP A 221 -8.40 2.29 -8.10
N ASP A 222 -7.37 3.06 -8.44
CA ASP A 222 -7.50 4.47 -8.84
C ASP A 222 -6.66 4.78 -10.09
N ALA A 223 -7.22 4.41 -11.25
CA ALA A 223 -6.59 4.64 -12.55
C ALA A 223 -6.38 6.13 -12.90
N SER A 224 -7.01 7.06 -12.16
CA SER A 224 -6.91 8.51 -12.41
C SER A 224 -5.57 9.10 -11.96
N LEU A 225 -4.88 8.44 -11.02
CA LEU A 225 -3.56 8.82 -10.51
C LEU A 225 -2.46 8.69 -11.57
N MET A 226 -2.69 7.87 -12.58
CA MET A 226 -1.71 7.49 -13.59
C MET A 226 -2.02 8.16 -14.93
N PRO A 227 -1.20 9.11 -15.40
CA PRO A 227 -1.38 9.66 -16.74
C PRO A 227 -1.09 8.59 -17.80
N ARG A 228 -1.61 8.81 -19.01
CA ARG A 228 -1.50 7.85 -20.13
C ARG A 228 -0.05 7.48 -20.44
N GLU A 229 0.88 8.41 -20.31
CA GLU A 229 2.31 8.21 -20.55
C GLU A 229 2.93 7.27 -19.51
N SER A 230 2.63 7.46 -18.22
CA SER A 230 3.06 6.56 -17.14
C SER A 230 2.50 5.14 -17.31
N TRP A 231 1.25 5.00 -17.75
CA TRP A 231 0.68 3.70 -18.11
C TRP A 231 1.43 3.03 -19.26
N GLN A 232 1.86 3.79 -20.27
CA GLN A 232 2.63 3.26 -21.40
C GLN A 232 4.04 2.83 -20.97
N GLN A 233 4.73 3.64 -20.17
CA GLN A 233 6.04 3.30 -19.61
C GLN A 233 5.97 2.01 -18.77
N LEU A 234 4.96 1.88 -17.93
CA LEU A 234 4.74 0.69 -17.12
C LEU A 234 4.44 -0.54 -18.01
N GLN A 235 3.61 -0.36 -19.04
CA GLN A 235 3.28 -1.41 -20.01
C GLN A 235 4.52 -1.94 -20.74
N GLU A 236 5.42 -1.04 -21.18
CA GLU A 236 6.67 -1.42 -21.83
C GLU A 236 7.63 -2.13 -20.87
N THR A 237 7.70 -1.67 -19.62
CA THR A 237 8.51 -2.30 -18.57
C THR A 237 8.02 -3.72 -18.26
N VAL A 238 6.71 -3.91 -18.07
CA VAL A 238 6.11 -5.23 -17.85
C VAL A 238 6.32 -6.15 -19.05
N ALA A 239 6.11 -5.65 -20.27
CA ALA A 239 6.33 -6.45 -21.48
C ALA A 239 7.78 -6.92 -21.59
N ARG A 240 8.75 -6.02 -21.38
CA ARG A 240 10.18 -6.34 -21.39
C ARG A 240 10.52 -7.40 -20.34
N MET A 241 10.04 -7.21 -19.12
CA MET A 241 10.26 -8.11 -17.99
C MET A 241 9.77 -9.53 -18.29
N VAL A 242 8.53 -9.65 -18.77
CA VAL A 242 7.90 -10.92 -19.14
C VAL A 242 8.63 -11.61 -20.30
N MET A 243 9.01 -10.86 -21.33
CA MET A 243 9.71 -11.42 -22.50
C MET A 243 11.15 -11.84 -22.21
N SER A 244 11.83 -11.17 -21.27
CA SER A 244 13.21 -11.48 -20.87
C SER A 244 13.34 -12.63 -19.87
N SER A 245 12.23 -13.22 -19.40
CA SER A 245 12.21 -14.26 -18.38
C SER A 245 11.96 -15.64 -19.01
N PRO A 246 13.00 -16.43 -19.34
CA PRO A 246 12.88 -17.63 -20.17
C PRO A 246 12.15 -18.82 -19.50
N GLU A 247 12.12 -18.89 -18.16
CA GLU A 247 11.42 -19.93 -17.41
C GLU A 247 10.67 -19.32 -16.23
N MET A 248 9.47 -18.81 -16.50
CA MET A 248 8.59 -18.30 -15.44
C MET A 248 7.73 -19.43 -14.89
N ALA A 249 7.65 -19.55 -13.56
CA ALA A 249 6.74 -20.51 -12.94
C ALA A 249 5.27 -20.13 -13.21
N SER A 250 4.39 -21.11 -13.39
CA SER A 250 2.96 -20.88 -13.62
C SER A 250 2.30 -20.07 -12.50
N GLU A 251 2.73 -20.29 -11.26
CA GLU A 251 2.31 -19.53 -10.07
C GLU A 251 2.58 -18.03 -10.20
N THR A 252 3.61 -17.65 -10.97
CA THR A 252 3.94 -16.24 -11.25
C THR A 252 3.21 -15.71 -12.48
N MET A 253 2.94 -16.57 -13.49
CA MET A 253 2.25 -16.15 -14.71
C MET A 253 0.78 -15.75 -14.47
N ASN A 254 0.04 -16.52 -13.66
CA ASN A 254 -1.39 -16.31 -13.44
C ASN A 254 -1.71 -14.92 -12.84
N PRO A 255 -1.02 -14.44 -11.78
CA PRO A 255 -1.20 -13.09 -11.27
C PRO A 255 -0.93 -11.99 -12.31
N ILE A 256 0.10 -12.14 -13.14
CA ILE A 256 0.43 -11.16 -14.20
C ILE A 256 -0.66 -11.15 -15.27
N ILE A 257 -1.16 -12.31 -15.69
CA ILE A 257 -2.27 -12.42 -16.65
C ILE A 257 -3.49 -11.66 -16.11
N ARG A 258 -3.92 -11.98 -14.88
CA ARG A 258 -5.07 -11.33 -14.22
C ARG A 258 -4.92 -9.81 -14.22
N THR A 259 -3.81 -9.33 -13.69
CA THR A 259 -3.58 -7.88 -13.51
C THR A 259 -3.43 -7.14 -14.83
N CYS A 260 -2.79 -7.72 -15.86
CA CYS A 260 -2.76 -7.13 -17.20
C CYS A 260 -4.16 -6.93 -17.77
N ILE A 261 -5.09 -7.86 -17.54
CA ILE A 261 -6.46 -7.74 -18.03
C ILE A 261 -7.23 -6.66 -17.27
N LEU A 262 -7.08 -6.61 -15.95
CA LEU A 262 -7.66 -5.54 -15.12
C LEU A 262 -7.19 -4.15 -15.57
N VAL A 263 -5.89 -4.00 -15.80
CA VAL A 263 -5.30 -2.75 -16.32
C VAL A 263 -5.82 -2.43 -17.72
N ALA A 264 -5.97 -3.44 -18.59
CA ALA A 264 -6.55 -3.23 -19.92
C ALA A 264 -7.99 -2.70 -19.86
N ASN A 265 -8.77 -3.13 -18.86
CA ASN A 265 -10.15 -2.70 -18.66
C ASN A 265 -10.22 -1.22 -18.24
N VAL A 266 -9.41 -0.81 -17.26
CA VAL A 266 -9.43 0.58 -16.77
C VAL A 266 -8.76 1.56 -17.73
N THR A 267 -7.74 1.13 -18.49
CA THR A 267 -7.02 1.99 -19.43
C THR A 267 -7.56 1.97 -20.86
N GLY A 268 -8.35 0.95 -21.23
CA GLY A 268 -8.76 0.70 -22.61
C GLY A 268 -7.60 0.34 -23.57
N ASN A 269 -6.40 0.05 -23.05
CA ASN A 269 -5.21 -0.19 -23.87
C ASN A 269 -5.02 -1.69 -24.16
N HIS A 270 -5.30 -2.10 -25.41
CA HIS A 270 -5.18 -3.48 -25.87
C HIS A 270 -3.75 -4.06 -25.84
N LYS A 271 -2.70 -3.25 -25.67
CA LYS A 271 -1.33 -3.77 -25.53
C LYS A 271 -1.15 -4.64 -24.29
N TRP A 272 -1.86 -4.33 -23.20
CA TRP A 272 -1.88 -5.14 -21.98
C TRP A 272 -2.47 -6.54 -22.22
N VAL A 273 -3.53 -6.61 -23.03
CA VAL A 273 -4.11 -7.87 -23.50
C VAL A 273 -3.09 -8.69 -24.30
N GLY A 274 -2.20 -8.03 -25.05
CA GLY A 274 -1.11 -8.70 -25.77
C GLY A 274 -0.15 -9.43 -24.83
N ILE A 275 0.22 -8.81 -23.71
CA ILE A 275 1.08 -9.41 -22.67
C ILE A 275 0.39 -10.62 -22.05
N ALA A 276 -0.89 -10.49 -21.65
CA ALA A 276 -1.68 -11.59 -21.11
C ALA A 276 -1.77 -12.77 -22.08
N ARG A 277 -2.01 -12.50 -23.38
CA ARG A 277 -2.03 -13.51 -24.44
C ARG A 277 -0.71 -14.26 -24.59
N TYR A 278 0.40 -13.53 -24.52
CA TYR A 278 1.73 -14.13 -24.59
C TYR A 278 1.94 -15.14 -23.45
N LEU A 279 1.64 -14.74 -22.21
CA LEU A 279 1.77 -15.61 -21.03
C LEU A 279 0.82 -16.82 -21.09
N LEU A 280 -0.44 -16.61 -21.49
CA LEU A 280 -1.42 -17.71 -21.64
C LEU A 280 -0.94 -18.78 -22.63
N ARG A 281 -0.27 -18.40 -23.72
CA ARG A 281 0.30 -19.37 -24.68
C ARG A 281 1.43 -20.20 -24.08
N GLN A 282 2.14 -19.70 -23.07
CA GLN A 282 3.20 -20.45 -22.39
C GLN A 282 2.67 -21.44 -21.36
N LEU A 283 1.47 -21.20 -20.80
CA LEU A 283 0.87 -22.12 -19.82
C LEU A 283 0.47 -23.46 -20.44
N PRO A 284 0.66 -24.59 -19.72
CA PRO A 284 0.02 -25.86 -20.00
C PRO A 284 -1.52 -25.75 -20.09
N LEU A 285 -2.15 -26.60 -20.91
CA LEU A 285 -3.59 -26.52 -21.22
C LEU A 285 -4.50 -26.53 -19.98
N HIS A 286 -4.19 -27.36 -18.98
CA HIS A 286 -4.99 -27.43 -17.74
C HIS A 286 -4.91 -26.14 -16.91
N LEU A 287 -3.74 -25.47 -16.89
CA LEU A 287 -3.57 -24.19 -16.19
C LEU A 287 -4.18 -23.01 -16.96
N ARG A 288 -4.32 -23.11 -18.29
CA ARG A 288 -5.11 -22.13 -19.06
C ARG A 288 -6.58 -22.17 -18.68
N GLN A 289 -7.14 -23.36 -18.50
CA GLN A 289 -8.54 -23.53 -18.07
C GLN A 289 -8.75 -23.02 -16.65
N GLU A 290 -7.79 -23.26 -15.75
CA GLU A 290 -7.81 -22.70 -14.40
C GLU A 290 -7.72 -21.17 -14.41
N ALA A 291 -6.83 -20.59 -15.22
CA ALA A 291 -6.73 -19.13 -15.38
C ALA A 291 -8.03 -18.53 -15.95
N GLU A 292 -8.67 -19.20 -16.91
CA GLU A 292 -9.98 -18.83 -17.46
C GLU A 292 -11.07 -18.85 -16.38
N PHE A 293 -11.11 -19.92 -15.57
CA PHE A 293 -12.07 -20.06 -14.47
C PHE A 293 -11.87 -19.03 -13.36
N ASN A 294 -10.64 -18.87 -12.86
CA ASN A 294 -10.31 -17.92 -11.79
C ASN A 294 -10.65 -16.49 -12.19
N PHE A 295 -10.50 -16.16 -13.48
CA PHE A 295 -10.85 -14.84 -13.99
C PHE A 295 -12.37 -14.64 -14.11
N GLN A 296 -13.10 -15.64 -14.61
CA GLN A 296 -14.57 -15.58 -14.63
C GLN A 296 -15.15 -15.42 -13.22
N MET A 297 -14.59 -16.14 -12.24
CA MET A 297 -14.99 -16.02 -10.85
C MET A 297 -14.70 -14.62 -10.29
N SER A 298 -13.53 -14.05 -10.55
CA SER A 298 -13.21 -12.70 -10.04
C SER A 298 -14.14 -11.62 -10.58
N ASN A 299 -14.56 -11.72 -11.85
CA ASN A 299 -15.51 -10.76 -12.42
C ASN A 299 -16.95 -10.98 -11.93
N SER A 300 -17.35 -12.24 -11.70
CA SER A 300 -18.69 -12.56 -11.19
C SER A 300 -18.93 -12.10 -9.74
N VAL A 301 -17.85 -11.98 -8.95
CA VAL A 301 -17.93 -11.45 -7.57
C VAL A 301 -18.10 -9.93 -7.55
N GLU A 302 -17.60 -9.21 -8.55
CA GLU A 302 -17.73 -7.75 -8.67
C GLU A 302 -19.12 -7.31 -9.19
N GLU A 303 -19.87 -8.18 -9.86
CA GLU A 303 -21.23 -7.91 -10.37
C GLU A 303 -22.31 -7.76 -9.27
N GLY A 304 -21.99 -8.06 -8.01
CA GLY A 304 -22.87 -7.84 -6.87
C GLY A 304 -23.04 -6.37 -6.45
N ASN A 305 -22.21 -5.46 -6.97
CA ASN A 305 -22.31 -4.01 -6.74
C ASN A 305 -22.85 -3.31 -8.00
N ALA A 306 -24.05 -2.74 -7.88
CA ALA A 306 -24.94 -2.36 -8.99
C ALA A 306 -24.42 -1.28 -9.98
N ASP A 307 -23.23 -0.72 -9.79
CA ASP A 307 -22.63 0.32 -10.68
C ASP A 307 -21.48 -0.19 -11.57
N VAL A 308 -21.08 -1.47 -11.47
CA VAL A 308 -19.90 -2.04 -12.18
C VAL A 308 -20.27 -2.84 -13.46
N SER A 309 -21.57 -3.02 -13.71
CA SER A 309 -22.14 -3.94 -14.70
C SER A 309 -21.60 -3.80 -16.14
N SER A 310 -21.31 -2.58 -16.63
CA SER A 310 -20.90 -2.40 -18.04
C SER A 310 -19.41 -2.69 -18.30
N LYS A 311 -18.54 -2.55 -17.30
CA LYS A 311 -17.09 -2.78 -17.44
C LYS A 311 -16.74 -4.26 -17.32
N SER A 312 -17.44 -5.00 -16.45
CA SER A 312 -17.28 -6.47 -16.29
C SER A 312 -17.58 -7.23 -17.60
N SER A 313 -18.64 -6.82 -18.31
CA SER A 313 -19.09 -7.46 -19.56
C SER A 313 -18.06 -7.37 -20.70
N VAL A 314 -17.37 -6.24 -20.85
CA VAL A 314 -16.37 -6.05 -21.92
C VAL A 314 -15.09 -6.84 -21.63
N ALA A 315 -14.66 -6.89 -20.36
CA ALA A 315 -13.53 -7.72 -19.94
C ALA A 315 -13.81 -9.20 -20.21
N LEU A 316 -14.99 -9.70 -19.83
CA LEU A 316 -15.42 -11.08 -20.10
C LEU A 316 -15.45 -11.41 -21.60
N LEU A 317 -15.96 -10.51 -22.45
CA LEU A 317 -16.00 -10.71 -23.90
C LEU A 317 -14.61 -10.69 -24.55
N LEU A 318 -13.74 -9.76 -24.15
CA LEU A 318 -12.34 -9.71 -24.62
C LEU A 318 -11.60 -10.99 -24.23
N LEU A 319 -11.89 -11.55 -23.06
CA LEU A 319 -11.27 -12.78 -22.58
C LEU A 319 -11.78 -14.01 -23.26
N GLN A 320 -13.10 -14.12 -23.43
CA GLN A 320 -13.68 -15.20 -24.19
C GLN A 320 -13.08 -15.23 -25.61
N ALA A 321 -12.87 -14.06 -26.22
CA ALA A 321 -12.16 -13.94 -27.49
C ALA A 321 -10.66 -14.33 -27.39
N ILE A 322 -9.95 -13.96 -26.32
CA ILE A 322 -8.55 -14.34 -26.09
C ILE A 322 -8.41 -15.86 -25.92
N PHE A 323 -9.22 -16.48 -25.06
CA PHE A 323 -9.17 -17.91 -24.80
C PHE A 323 -9.63 -18.74 -26.00
N GLN A 324 -10.61 -18.26 -26.77
CA GLN A 324 -11.00 -18.88 -28.05
C GLN A 324 -9.86 -18.81 -29.08
N THR A 325 -9.26 -17.63 -29.28
CA THR A 325 -8.15 -17.46 -30.25
C THR A 325 -6.86 -18.18 -29.85
N VAL A 326 -6.61 -18.41 -28.55
CA VAL A 326 -5.49 -19.24 -28.08
C VAL A 326 -5.75 -20.74 -28.26
N ARG A 327 -7.01 -21.20 -28.25
CA ARG A 327 -7.37 -22.59 -28.58
C ARG A 327 -7.24 -22.89 -30.07
N ASP A 328 -7.45 -21.88 -30.93
CA ASP A 328 -7.54 -22.08 -32.40
C ASP A 328 -6.29 -21.67 -33.20
N ALA A 329 -5.27 -21.04 -32.59
CA ALA A 329 -4.09 -20.56 -33.31
C ALA A 329 -2.98 -21.63 -33.44
N PRO A 330 -2.48 -21.95 -34.65
CA PRO A 330 -1.23 -22.69 -34.80
C PRO A 330 -0.06 -21.87 -34.25
N TYR A 331 0.93 -22.55 -33.65
CA TYR A 331 2.10 -22.02 -32.94
C TYR A 331 2.95 -20.95 -33.69
N SER A 332 2.62 -20.60 -34.93
CA SER A 332 3.46 -19.83 -35.85
C SER A 332 2.89 -18.49 -36.28
N THR A 333 1.98 -17.86 -35.52
CA THR A 333 1.48 -16.55 -35.95
C THR A 333 1.19 -15.61 -34.76
N ILE A 334 2.00 -14.55 -34.69
CA ILE A 334 1.57 -13.13 -34.78
C ILE A 334 2.56 -12.26 -33.98
N TYR A 335 3.30 -11.44 -34.72
CA TYR A 335 3.48 -10.01 -34.43
C TYR A 335 2.29 -9.27 -35.03
#